data_AF-A0A919WKI0-F1
#
_entry.id   AF-A0A919WKI0-F1
#
_cell.length_a   1.000
_cell.length_b   1.000
_cell.length_c   1.000
_cell.angle_alpha   90.00
_cell.angle_beta   90.00
_cell.angle_gamma   90.00
#
_symmetry.space_group_name_H-M   'P 1'
#
loop_
_entity.id
_entity.type
_entity.pdbx_description
1 polymer ?
#
loop_
_entity_poly.entity_id
_entity_poly.type
_entity_poly.pdbx_seq_one_letter_code
_entity_poly.pdbx_strand_id
1 'polypeptide(L)'
;MISSDVIRGYNDTIILYLLLENESYGYEISKQIKELSHEKYTIKETTLYSAFNRLLKNGYIESFYKDETFGKRRTYYKITEAGLHYYKEKCQEWKLTKEVVNRFIREDFT
;
A
#
# COMPACT_ATOMS: atom_id res chain seq x y z
N MET A 1 -14.82 -9.23 8.47
CA MET A 1 -14.16 -8.96 7.18
C MET A 1 -14.08 -7.45 7.02
N ILE A 2 -12.93 -6.89 6.65
CA ILE A 2 -12.79 -5.44 6.48
C ILE A 2 -13.62 -4.95 5.27
N SER A 3 -14.30 -3.81 5.40
CA SER A 3 -15.04 -3.23 4.27
C SER A 3 -14.09 -2.85 3.15
N SER A 4 -14.44 -3.24 1.92
CA SER A 4 -13.60 -3.01 0.75
C SER A 4 -13.39 -1.53 0.45
N ASP A 5 -14.34 -0.67 0.81
CA ASP A 5 -14.26 0.77 0.53
C ASP A 5 -13.36 1.49 1.54
N VAL A 6 -13.39 1.07 2.81
CA VAL A 6 -12.51 1.61 3.86
C VAL A 6 -11.06 1.29 3.53
N ILE A 7 -10.74 0.02 3.31
CA ILE A 7 -9.35 -0.40 3.07
C ILE A 7 -8.79 0.15 1.75
N ARG A 8 -9.64 0.31 0.73
CA ARG A 8 -9.23 0.84 -0.58
C ARG A 8 -8.65 2.26 -0.49
N GLY A 9 -9.14 3.07 0.46
CA GLY A 9 -8.59 4.41 0.74
C GLY A 9 -7.14 4.40 1.23
N TYR A 10 -6.64 3.27 1.73
CA TYR A 10 -5.31 3.14 2.30
C TYR A 10 -4.35 2.29 1.47
N ASN A 11 -4.76 1.82 0.29
CA ASN A 11 -3.92 0.97 -0.56
C ASN A 11 -2.60 1.64 -0.95
N ASP A 12 -2.63 2.94 -1.23
CA ASP A 12 -1.42 3.70 -1.58
C ASP A 12 -0.45 3.72 -0.39
N THR A 13 -0.95 4.00 0.82
CA THR A 13 -0.17 3.99 2.06
C THR A 13 0.40 2.62 2.37
N ILE A 14 -0.38 1.56 2.16
CA ILE A 14 0.05 0.16 2.38
C ILE A 14 1.19 -0.20 1.40
N ILE A 15 1.04 0.14 0.11
CA ILE A 15 2.08 -0.14 -0.89
C ILE A 15 3.36 0.64 -0.57
N LEU A 16 3.23 1.93 -0.23
CA LEU A 16 4.39 2.76 0.12
C LEU A 16 5.10 2.25 1.37
N TYR A 17 4.37 1.78 2.39
CA TYR A 17 4.95 1.14 3.57
C TYR A 17 5.86 -0.03 3.20
N LEU A 18 5.41 -0.91 2.30
CA LEU A 18 6.19 -2.07 1.86
C LEU A 18 7.42 -1.70 1.04
N LEU A 19 7.44 -0.49 0.45
CA LEU A 19 8.55 0.03 -0.33
C LEU A 19 9.52 0.90 0.50
N LEU A 20 9.30 1.08 1.80
CA LEU A 20 10.17 1.90 2.66
C LEU A 20 11.57 1.30 2.83
N GLU A 21 11.66 -0.02 2.97
CA GLU A 21 12.93 -0.69 3.26
C GLU A 21 13.59 -1.24 2.00
N ASN A 22 12.81 -1.78 1.07
CA ASN A 22 13.33 -2.47 -0.10
C ASN A 22 12.43 -2.25 -1.33
N GLU A 23 13.06 -2.20 -2.49
CA GLU A 23 12.38 -2.27 -3.78
C GLU A 23 11.73 -3.64 -3.98
N SER A 24 10.52 -3.66 -4.56
CA SER A 24 9.72 -4.88 -4.68
C SER A 24 8.89 -4.89 -5.97
N TYR A 25 8.23 -6.00 -6.26
CA TYR A 25 7.42 -6.20 -7.46
C TYR A 25 5.99 -6.63 -7.10
N GLY A 26 5.06 -6.49 -8.05
CA GLY A 26 3.62 -6.56 -7.76
C GLY A 26 3.17 -7.84 -7.03
N TYR A 27 3.65 -9.00 -7.44
CA TYR A 27 3.31 -10.27 -6.78
C TYR A 27 3.79 -10.30 -5.32
N GLU A 28 5.05 -9.95 -5.07
CA GLU A 28 5.62 -9.94 -3.72
C GLU A 28 4.90 -8.94 -2.80
N ILE A 29 4.57 -7.76 -3.32
CA ILE A 29 3.75 -6.77 -2.59
C ILE A 29 2.38 -7.36 -2.23
N SER A 30 1.67 -7.98 -3.18
CA SER A 30 0.36 -8.60 -2.89
C SER A 30 0.43 -9.69 -1.82
N LYS A 31 1.51 -10.47 -1.83
CA LYS A 31 1.76 -11.55 -0.88
C LYS A 31 2.01 -10.99 0.51
N GLN A 32 2.88 -9.99 0.64
CA GLN A 32 3.19 -9.33 1.92
C GLN A 32 1.96 -8.64 2.53
N ILE A 33 1.09 -8.03 1.71
CA ILE A 33 -0.19 -7.45 2.19
C ILE A 33 -1.06 -8.53 2.87
N LYS A 34 -1.16 -9.71 2.25
CA LYS A 34 -1.94 -10.82 2.77
C LYS A 34 -1.36 -11.37 4.07
N GLU A 35 -0.03 -11.54 4.13
CA GLU A 35 0.69 -12.08 5.28
C GLU A 35 0.66 -11.12 6.48
N LEU A 36 1.02 -9.85 6.29
CA LEU A 36 1.04 -8.84 7.35
C LEU A 36 -0.36 -8.49 7.87
N SER A 37 -1.39 -8.65 7.04
CA SER A 37 -2.78 -8.48 7.49
C SER A 37 -3.36 -9.72 8.18
N HIS A 38 -2.58 -10.80 8.35
CA HIS A 38 -3.05 -12.09 8.84
C HIS A 38 -4.27 -12.60 8.07
N GLU A 39 -4.18 -12.60 6.74
CA GLU A 39 -5.24 -13.06 5.81
C GLU A 39 -6.52 -12.20 5.86
N LYS A 40 -6.57 -11.12 6.65
CA LYS A 40 -7.75 -10.24 6.75
C LYS A 40 -7.94 -9.36 5.52
N TYR A 41 -6.89 -9.17 4.73
CA TYR A 41 -6.95 -8.39 3.50
C TYR A 41 -6.17 -9.04 2.37
N THR A 42 -6.89 -9.41 1.30
CA THR A 42 -6.30 -9.81 0.02
C THR A 42 -6.62 -8.74 -1.02
N ILE A 43 -5.58 -8.05 -1.49
CA ILE A 43 -5.75 -7.04 -2.55
C ILE A 43 -5.99 -7.74 -3.90
N LYS A 44 -6.99 -7.26 -4.65
CA LYS A 44 -7.22 -7.73 -6.03
C LYS A 44 -6.12 -7.19 -6.94
N GLU A 45 -5.69 -7.98 -7.90
CA GLU A 45 -4.67 -7.60 -8.88
C GLU A 45 -5.03 -6.30 -9.62
N THR A 46 -6.29 -6.15 -10.05
CA THR A 46 -6.80 -4.91 -10.70
C THR A 46 -6.67 -3.68 -9.80
N THR A 47 -6.92 -3.84 -8.50
CA THR A 47 -6.77 -2.77 -7.50
C THR A 47 -5.31 -2.40 -7.30
N LEU A 48 -4.43 -3.40 -7.25
CA LEU A 48 -2.99 -3.20 -7.09
C LEU A 48 -2.40 -2.43 -8.28
N TYR A 49 -2.70 -2.84 -9.52
CA TYR A 49 -2.23 -2.11 -10.71
C TYR A 49 -2.79 -0.69 -10.80
N SER A 50 -4.06 -0.50 -10.43
CA SER A 50 -4.65 0.83 -10.38
C SER A 50 -3.95 1.73 -9.35
N ALA A 51 -3.50 1.16 -8.22
CA ALA A 51 -2.71 1.89 -7.22
C ALA A 51 -1.31 2.22 -7.72
N PHE A 52 -0.59 1.26 -8.32
CA PHE A 52 0.72 1.55 -8.95
C PHE A 52 0.63 2.65 -9.99
N ASN A 53 -0.37 2.62 -10.87
CA ASN A 53 -0.56 3.66 -11.88
C ASN A 53 -0.74 5.05 -11.27
N ARG A 54 -1.50 5.17 -10.16
CA ARG A 54 -1.63 6.46 -9.45
C ARG A 54 -0.32 6.90 -8.81
N LEU A 55 0.36 5.99 -8.10
CA LEU A 55 1.61 6.29 -7.41
C LEU A 55 2.70 6.72 -8.40
N LEU A 56 2.82 6.02 -9.54
CA LEU A 56 3.73 6.38 -10.63
C LEU A 56 3.39 7.75 -11.23
N LYS A 57 2.11 7.97 -11.57
CA LYS A 57 1.65 9.23 -12.17
C LYS A 57 1.93 10.43 -11.27
N ASN A 58 1.82 10.24 -9.95
CA ASN A 58 2.09 11.29 -8.97
C ASN A 58 3.59 11.40 -8.59
N GLY A 59 4.46 10.56 -9.16
CA GLY A 59 5.89 10.56 -8.86
C GLY A 59 6.24 10.04 -7.46
N TYR A 60 5.34 9.30 -6.80
CA TYR A 60 5.57 8.73 -5.47
C TYR A 60 6.37 7.43 -5.49
N ILE A 61 6.36 6.73 -6.63
CA ILE A 61 7.21 5.58 -6.88
C ILE A 61 7.82 5.71 -8.27
N GLU A 62 8.94 5.01 -8.48
CA GLU A 62 9.56 4.81 -9.78
C GLU A 62 9.57 3.31 -10.12
N SER A 63 9.43 2.99 -11.41
CA SER A 63 9.55 1.61 -11.90
C SER A 63 10.85 1.40 -12.65
N PHE A 64 11.46 0.23 -12.47
CA PHE A 64 12.62 -0.21 -13.22
C PHE A 64 12.54 -1.72 -13.41
N TYR A 65 13.39 -2.25 -14.27
CA TYR A 65 13.43 -3.68 -14.51
C TYR A 65 14.63 -4.30 -13.81
N LYS A 66 14.43 -5.40 -13.12
CA LYS A 66 15.53 -6.29 -12.73
C LYS A 66 15.49 -7.53 -13.61
N ASP A 67 16.68 -7.96 -14.00
CA ASP A 67 16.86 -9.21 -14.69
C ASP A 67 16.68 -10.36 -13.70
N GLU A 68 15.90 -11.36 -14.10
CA GLU A 68 15.80 -12.62 -13.38
C GLU A 68 16.66 -13.70 -14.02
N THR A 69 17.25 -14.53 -13.17
CA THR A 69 17.51 -15.94 -13.48
C THR A 69 16.21 -16.54 -14.04
N PHE A 70 16.23 -17.13 -15.24
CA PHE A 70 15.08 -17.73 -15.95
C PHE A 70 14.23 -16.85 -16.88
N GLY A 71 14.68 -15.63 -17.23
CA GLY A 71 14.34 -15.01 -18.52
C GLY A 71 13.01 -14.28 -18.65
N LYS A 72 12.25 -14.07 -17.57
CA LYS A 72 11.13 -13.11 -17.57
C LYS A 72 11.53 -11.84 -16.83
N ARG A 73 11.54 -10.72 -17.56
CA ARG A 73 11.79 -9.39 -17.01
C ARG A 73 10.68 -9.02 -16.01
N ARG A 74 11.03 -8.73 -14.77
CA ARG A 74 10.09 -8.25 -13.74
C ARG A 74 10.20 -6.74 -13.58
N THR A 75 9.05 -6.08 -13.51
CA THR A 75 8.97 -4.66 -13.13
C THR A 75 9.03 -4.56 -11.61
N TYR A 76 10.07 -3.90 -11.12
CA TYR A 76 10.25 -3.53 -9.73
C TYR A 76 9.87 -2.07 -9.53
N TYR A 77 9.51 -1.74 -8.30
CA TYR A 77 9.13 -0.42 -7.85
C TYR A 77 10.00 -0.03 -6.66
N LYS A 78 10.35 1.25 -6.59
CA LYS A 78 11.01 1.87 -5.44
C LYS A 78 10.28 3.16 -5.08
N ILE A 79 10.23 3.49 -3.79
CA ILE A 79 9.68 4.75 -3.32
C ILE A 79 10.61 5.92 -3.68
N THR A 80 10.03 7.09 -3.95
CA THR A 80 10.79 8.34 -4.18
C THR A 80 10.75 9.22 -2.92
N GLU A 81 11.54 10.30 -2.90
CA GLU A 81 11.44 11.33 -1.85
C GLU A 81 10.03 11.93 -1.74
N ALA A 82 9.36 12.17 -2.87
CA ALA A 82 7.98 12.64 -2.88
C ALA A 82 7.03 11.58 -2.30
N GLY A 83 7.27 10.30 -2.58
CA GLY A 83 6.52 9.19 -1.99
C GLY A 83 6.72 9.06 -0.49
N LEU A 84 7.94 9.28 0.01
CA LEU A 84 8.24 9.31 1.45
C LEU A 84 7.50 10.45 2.16
N HIS A 85 7.47 11.64 1.55
CA HIS A 85 6.72 12.77 2.07
C HIS A 85 5.22 12.46 2.13
N TYR A 86 4.65 11.99 1.02
CA TYR A 86 3.25 11.61 0.94
C TYR A 86 2.88 10.49 1.92
N TYR A 87 3.75 9.49 2.10
CA TYR A 87 3.55 8.44 3.12
C TYR A 87 3.46 9.05 4.53
N LYS A 88 4.35 9.98 4.88
CA LYS A 88 4.34 10.68 6.17
C LYS A 88 3.05 11.48 6.37
N GLU A 89 2.59 12.20 5.35
CA GLU A 89 1.30 12.90 5.38
C GLU A 89 0.15 11.93 5.62
N LYS A 90 0.13 10.78 4.94
CA LYS A 90 -0.90 9.74 5.14
C LYS A 90 -0.86 9.10 6.53
N CYS A 91 0.31 8.96 7.15
CA CYS A 91 0.39 8.55 8.55
C CYS A 91 -0.22 9.60 9.50
N GLN A 92 -0.02 10.90 9.22
CA GLN A 92 -0.61 11.99 10.01
C GLN A 92 -2.13 12.04 9.82
N GLU A 93 -2.61 11.92 8.57
CA GLU A 93 -4.04 11.81 8.24
C GLU A 93 -4.68 10.64 8.98
N TRP A 94 -4.08 9.45 8.93
CA TRP A 94 -4.58 8.27 9.65
C TRP A 94 -4.67 8.49 11.16
N LYS A 95 -3.67 9.16 11.76
CA LYS A 95 -3.69 9.49 13.18
C LYS A 95 -4.92 10.34 13.53
N LEU A 96 -5.21 11.36 12.73
CA LEU A 96 -6.38 12.22 12.91
C LEU A 96 -7.68 11.46 12.66
N THR A 97 -7.75 10.64 11.60
CA THR A 97 -8.93 9.80 11.30
C THR A 97 -9.28 8.91 12.48
N LYS A 98 -8.29 8.20 13.05
CA LYS A 98 -8.51 7.39 14.25
C LYS A 98 -9.03 8.22 15.41
N GLU A 99 -8.43 9.38 15.67
CA GLU A 99 -8.88 10.26 16.76
C GLU A 99 -10.35 10.65 16.60
N VAL A 100 -10.74 11.14 15.41
CA VAL A 100 -12.10 11.60 15.16
C VAL A 100 -13.09 10.45 15.22
N VAL A 101 -12.81 9.35 14.52
CA VAL A 101 -13.72 8.20 14.44
C VAL A 101 -13.90 7.55 15.80
N ASN A 102 -12.83 7.41 16.60
CA ASN A 102 -12.91 6.80 17.94
C ASN A 102 -13.79 7.60 18.91
N ARG A 103 -14.03 8.90 18.69
CA ARG A 103 -15.00 9.66 19.51
C ARG A 103 -16.44 9.20 19.31
N PHE A 104 -16.74 8.57 18.18
CA PHE A 104 -18.08 8.12 17.81
C PHE A 104 -18.25 6.59 17.86
N ILE A 105 -17.16 5.84 18.03
CA ILE A 105 -17.20 4.38 18.19
C ILE A 105 -17.15 4.05 19.70
N ARG A 106 -18.08 3.21 20.15
CA ARG A 106 -18.00 2.55 21.46
C ARG A 106 -17.48 1.14 21.25
N GLU A 107 -16.27 0.86 21.73
CA GLU A 107 -15.65 -0.46 21.59
C GLU A 107 -16.32 -1.51 22.49
N ASP A 108 -16.94 -1.09 23.59
CA ASP A 108 -17.66 -1.95 24.54
C ASP A 108 -19.17 -2.05 24.28
N PHE A 109 -19.62 -1.66 23.08
CA PHE A 109 -21.03 -1.79 22.73
C PHE A 109 -21.39 -3.27 22.50
N THR A 110 -21.84 -3.91 23.57
CA THR A 110 -22.41 -5.27 23.60
C THR A 110 -23.86 -5.21 24.06
#